data_AF-A0A7K6BEA2-F1
#
_entry.id   AF-A0A7K6BEA2-F1
#
_cell.length_a   1.000
_cell.length_b   1.000
_cell.length_c   1.000
_cell.angle_alpha   90.00
_cell.angle_beta   90.00
_cell.angle_gamma   90.00
#
_symmetry.space_group_name_H-M   'P 1'
#
loop_
_entity.id
_entity.type
_entity.pdbx_description
1 polymer ?
#
loop_
_entity_poly.entity_id
_entity_poly.type
_entity_poly.pdbx_seq_one_letter_code
_entity_poly.pdbx_strand_id
1 'polypeptide(L)'
;MSKRKAPQESLNEGITDFLTELANYERNVNRAVHKYNAYRKAASAIARYPSKIQSGAEAKKLDGVGAKIAEKIDEFLSTGKLRKLEKIRQDDTSASINFLTRVTGIGPAAARKFVEEGIKTLEDLRRNEHKLTHHQRIGLKYFEDFEKRIPREEMLQMQEIVLREVKKLDPDYIATVCGSFRRGRCSRG
;
A
#
# COMPACT_ATOMS: atom_id res chain seq x y z
N MET A 1 19.63 3.03 15.80
CA MET A 1 18.22 2.64 16.01
C MET A 1 17.30 3.73 15.44
N SER A 2 16.54 3.44 14.37
CA SER A 2 15.67 4.42 13.69
C SER A 2 14.37 4.62 14.49
N LYS A 3 14.24 5.75 15.20
CA LYS A 3 13.04 6.16 15.93
C LYS A 3 11.92 6.50 14.94
N ARG A 4 11.13 5.50 14.52
CA ARG A 4 9.95 5.73 13.65
C ARG A 4 8.73 6.08 14.52
N LYS A 5 8.50 7.37 14.75
CA LYS A 5 7.24 7.90 15.29
C LYS A 5 6.12 7.69 14.24
N ALA A 6 4.91 7.35 14.67
CA ALA A 6 3.76 7.20 13.76
C ALA A 6 3.56 8.50 12.96
N PRO A 7 3.29 8.43 11.64
CA PRO A 7 3.00 9.64 10.88
C PRO A 7 1.64 10.19 11.32
N GLN A 8 1.67 11.44 11.79
CA GLN A 8 0.54 12.36 11.91
C GLN A 8 -0.01 12.64 10.49
N GLU A 9 -1.28 13.03 10.34
CA GLU A 9 -1.84 13.51 9.06
C GLU A 9 -0.85 14.45 8.38
N SER A 10 -0.45 14.10 7.16
CA SER A 10 0.71 14.74 6.55
C SER A 10 0.24 15.93 5.72
N LEU A 11 0.82 17.10 5.97
CA LEU A 11 0.52 18.32 5.20
C LEU A 11 0.80 18.19 3.70
N ASN A 12 1.50 17.12 3.30
CA ASN A 12 1.94 16.80 1.94
C ASN A 12 1.23 15.56 1.36
N GLU A 13 0.02 15.24 1.82
CA GLU A 13 -0.73 14.03 1.43
C GLU A 13 -0.76 13.80 -0.09
N GLY A 14 -1.12 14.81 -0.89
CA GLY A 14 -1.16 14.70 -2.34
C GLY A 14 0.17 14.26 -2.97
N ILE A 15 1.30 14.73 -2.42
CA ILE A 15 2.64 14.31 -2.87
C ILE A 15 2.91 12.86 -2.48
N THR A 16 2.56 12.49 -1.25
CA THR A 16 2.78 11.13 -0.75
C THR A 16 1.91 10.09 -1.46
N ASP A 17 0.71 10.48 -1.89
CA ASP A 17 -0.24 9.62 -2.58
C ASP A 17 0.25 9.28 -3.99
N PHE A 18 0.61 10.29 -4.79
CA PHE A 18 1.10 10.04 -6.15
C PHE A 18 2.43 9.25 -6.14
N LEU A 19 3.31 9.53 -5.16
CA LEU A 19 4.56 8.76 -5.00
C LEU A 19 4.28 7.31 -4.60
N THR A 20 3.26 7.07 -3.78
CA THR A 20 2.84 5.72 -3.41
C THR A 20 2.20 4.99 -4.59
N GLU A 21 1.38 5.67 -5.39
CA GLU A 21 0.80 5.13 -6.62
C GLU A 21 1.89 4.75 -7.63
N LEU A 22 2.86 5.64 -7.88
CA LEU A 22 4.03 5.34 -8.71
C LEU A 22 4.84 4.16 -8.17
N ALA A 23 5.03 4.08 -6.85
CA ALA A 23 5.73 2.95 -6.25
C ALA A 23 4.99 1.64 -6.59
N ASN A 24 3.69 1.60 -6.33
CA ASN A 24 2.86 0.41 -6.58
C ASN A 24 2.90 0.01 -8.05
N TYR A 25 2.81 0.97 -8.97
CA TYR A 25 2.96 0.70 -10.40
C TYR A 25 4.32 0.07 -10.74
N GLU A 26 5.43 0.65 -10.27
CA GLU A 26 6.77 0.13 -10.56
C GLU A 26 6.98 -1.26 -9.96
N ARG A 27 6.33 -1.58 -8.83
CA ARG A 27 6.34 -2.92 -8.23
C ARG A 27 5.47 -3.91 -9.00
N ASN A 28 4.24 -3.53 -9.30
CA ASN A 28 3.22 -4.45 -9.81
C ASN A 28 3.42 -4.68 -11.31
N VAL A 29 3.58 -3.60 -12.08
CA VAL A 29 3.72 -3.63 -13.52
C VAL A 29 5.18 -3.88 -13.90
N ASN A 30 6.11 -3.01 -13.48
CA ASN A 30 7.52 -3.12 -13.92
C ASN A 30 8.37 -4.12 -13.12
N ARG A 31 7.86 -4.69 -12.01
CA ARG A 31 8.64 -5.55 -11.08
C ARG A 31 9.95 -4.92 -10.60
N ALA A 32 10.06 -3.60 -10.67
CA ALA A 32 11.24 -2.84 -10.32
C ALA A 32 11.25 -2.51 -8.82
N VAL A 33 11.60 -3.50 -7.99
CA VAL A 33 11.60 -3.38 -6.52
C VAL A 33 12.50 -2.25 -6.03
N HIS A 34 13.62 -1.99 -6.71
CA HIS A 34 14.53 -0.88 -6.37
C HIS A 34 13.85 0.49 -6.55
N LYS A 35 13.04 0.68 -7.61
CA LYS A 35 12.26 1.91 -7.83
C LYS A 35 11.13 2.03 -6.81
N TYR A 36 10.42 0.94 -6.52
CA TYR A 36 9.40 0.89 -5.47
C TYR A 36 9.96 1.38 -4.13
N ASN A 37 11.12 0.86 -3.72
CA ASN A 37 11.76 1.24 -2.46
C ASN A 37 12.18 2.72 -2.46
N ALA A 38 12.69 3.24 -3.58
CA ALA A 38 13.04 4.65 -3.71
C ALA A 38 11.82 5.57 -3.52
N TYR A 39 10.73 5.30 -4.24
CA TYR A 39 9.49 6.09 -4.12
C TYR A 39 8.87 5.98 -2.71
N ARG A 40 8.87 4.80 -2.10
CA ARG A 40 8.40 4.63 -0.70
C ARG A 40 9.27 5.35 0.31
N LYS A 41 10.60 5.38 0.11
CA LYS A 41 11.52 6.12 0.97
C LYS A 41 11.24 7.63 0.86
N ALA A 42 11.09 8.14 -0.37
CA ALA A 42 10.73 9.52 -0.62
C ALA A 42 9.37 9.89 0.00
N ALA A 43 8.31 9.11 -0.24
CA ALA A 43 6.99 9.35 0.35
C ALA A 43 7.05 9.35 1.89
N SER A 44 7.82 8.45 2.50
CA SER A 44 8.00 8.40 3.95
C SER A 44 8.79 9.59 4.50
N ALA A 45 9.74 10.13 3.74
CA ALA A 45 10.48 11.33 4.11
C ALA A 45 9.58 12.57 4.08
N ILE A 46 8.79 12.70 3.00
CA ILE A 46 7.88 13.82 2.78
C ILE A 46 6.72 13.81 3.77
N ALA A 47 6.18 12.63 4.10
CA ALA A 47 5.12 12.48 5.11
C ALA A 47 5.54 12.93 6.52
N ARG A 48 6.85 12.93 6.81
CA ARG A 48 7.41 13.38 8.10
C ARG A 48 7.84 14.84 8.10
N TYR A 49 7.81 15.49 6.93
CA TYR A 49 8.25 16.87 6.83
C TYR A 49 7.19 17.78 7.47
N PRO A 50 7.58 18.68 8.39
CA PRO A 50 6.63 19.44 9.22
C PRO A 50 5.93 20.59 8.48
N SER A 51 6.32 20.86 7.23
CA SER A 51 5.80 21.97 6.43
C SER A 51 5.34 21.49 5.05
N LYS A 52 4.56 22.30 4.34
CA LYS A 52 4.19 22.02 2.96
C LYS A 52 5.40 22.22 2.05
N ILE A 53 5.72 21.21 1.25
CA ILE A 53 6.79 21.31 0.25
C ILE A 53 6.31 22.20 -0.90
N GLN A 54 7.05 23.27 -1.18
CA GLN A 54 6.71 24.22 -2.24
C GLN A 54 7.54 24.04 -3.50
N SER A 55 8.62 23.24 -3.44
CA SER A 55 9.47 22.95 -4.59
C SER A 55 10.15 21.59 -4.49
N GLY A 56 10.49 21.01 -5.64
CA GLY A 56 11.32 19.83 -5.77
C GLY A 56 12.74 20.07 -5.26
N ALA A 57 13.26 21.29 -5.35
CA ALA A 57 14.54 21.67 -4.74
C ALA A 57 14.54 21.52 -3.21
N GLU A 58 13.43 21.92 -2.56
CA GLU A 58 13.21 21.69 -1.13
C GLU A 58 13.10 20.18 -0.83
N ALA A 59 12.33 19.45 -1.64
CA ALA A 59 12.20 18.00 -1.49
C ALA A 59 13.54 17.27 -1.62
N LYS A 60 14.43 17.69 -2.53
CA LYS A 60 15.76 17.10 -2.78
C LYS A 60 16.68 17.18 -1.56
N LYS A 61 16.45 18.12 -0.63
CA LYS A 61 17.22 18.21 0.63
C LYS A 61 16.87 17.06 1.59
N LEU A 62 15.76 16.36 1.39
CA LEU A 62 15.33 15.25 2.25
C LEU A 62 16.05 13.95 1.88
N ASP A 63 16.52 13.21 2.89
CA ASP A 63 17.13 11.90 2.67
C ASP A 63 16.12 10.91 2.05
N GLY A 64 16.45 10.40 0.87
CA GLY A 64 15.62 9.50 0.08
C GLY A 64 14.94 10.14 -1.13
N VAL A 65 15.06 11.45 -1.34
CA VAL A 65 14.57 12.14 -2.54
C VAL A 65 15.71 12.40 -3.52
N GLY A 66 15.74 11.67 -4.63
CA GLY A 66 16.70 11.89 -5.71
C GLY A 66 16.25 12.96 -6.71
N ALA A 67 17.16 13.39 -7.59
CA ALA A 67 16.88 14.41 -8.62
C ALA A 67 15.64 14.10 -9.47
N LYS A 68 15.50 12.85 -9.94
CA LYS A 68 14.33 12.42 -10.74
C LYS A 68 13.01 12.41 -9.97
N ILE A 69 13.05 12.33 -8.63
CA ILE A 69 11.86 12.39 -7.78
C ILE A 69 11.51 13.86 -7.53
N ALA A 70 12.50 14.70 -7.26
CA ALA A 70 12.34 16.15 -7.14
C ALA A 70 11.70 16.76 -8.39
N GLU A 71 12.16 16.41 -9.59
CA GLU A 71 11.55 16.86 -10.86
C GLU A 71 10.06 16.50 -10.97
N LYS A 72 9.66 15.32 -10.48
CA LYS A 72 8.25 14.89 -10.51
C LYS A 72 7.40 15.64 -9.49
N ILE A 73 8.00 16.01 -8.37
CA ILE A 73 7.36 16.86 -7.36
C ILE A 73 7.16 18.26 -7.94
N ASP A 74 8.16 18.82 -8.62
CA ASP A 74 8.02 20.11 -9.33
C ASP A 74 6.96 20.06 -10.44
N GLU A 75 6.94 18.99 -11.23
CA GLU A 75 5.89 18.76 -12.23
C GLU A 75 4.52 18.74 -11.55
N PHE A 76 4.34 17.95 -10.49
CA PHE A 76 3.08 17.85 -9.76
C PHE A 76 2.63 19.18 -9.13
N LEU A 77 3.57 19.96 -8.56
CA LEU A 77 3.27 21.26 -7.96
C LEU A 77 2.88 22.32 -8.99
N SER A 78 3.45 22.26 -10.20
CA SER A 78 3.17 23.22 -11.26
C SER A 78 1.91 22.91 -12.06
N THR A 79 1.63 21.63 -12.34
CA THR A 79 0.51 21.22 -13.20
C THR A 79 -0.68 20.63 -12.42
N GLY A 80 -0.48 20.27 -11.15
CA GLY A 80 -1.43 19.49 -10.35
C GLY A 80 -1.57 18.03 -10.81
N LYS A 81 -0.86 17.60 -11.87
CA LYS A 81 -1.00 16.26 -12.48
C LYS A 81 0.33 15.76 -13.03
N LEU A 82 0.66 14.51 -12.74
CA LEU A 82 1.86 13.89 -13.28
C LEU A 82 1.55 13.20 -14.62
N ARG A 83 2.17 13.65 -15.72
CA ARG A 83 1.93 13.07 -17.06
C ARG A 83 2.16 11.57 -17.12
N LYS A 84 3.15 11.07 -16.38
CA LYS A 84 3.45 9.64 -16.32
C LYS A 84 2.31 8.85 -15.63
N LEU A 85 1.72 9.38 -14.56
CA LEU A 85 0.59 8.72 -13.90
C LEU A 85 -0.65 8.73 -14.78
N GLU A 86 -0.92 9.83 -15.49
CA GLU A 86 -2.07 9.90 -16.39
C GLU A 86 -1.96 8.83 -17.50
N LYS A 87 -0.77 8.63 -18.09
CA LYS A 87 -0.55 7.54 -19.06
C LYS A 87 -0.74 6.16 -18.44
N ILE A 88 -0.30 5.97 -17.20
CA ILE A 88 -0.47 4.70 -16.48
C ILE A 88 -1.94 4.43 -16.20
N ARG A 89 -2.70 5.46 -15.82
CA ARG A 89 -4.15 5.38 -15.55
C ARG A 89 -4.96 5.11 -16.82
N GLN A 90 -4.49 5.58 -17.97
CA GLN A 90 -5.09 5.30 -19.28
C GLN A 90 -4.78 3.89 -19.81
N ASP A 91 -3.77 3.21 -19.27
CA ASP A 91 -3.46 1.84 -19.65
C ASP A 91 -4.34 0.85 -18.87
N ASP A 92 -5.38 0.34 -19.53
CA ASP A 92 -6.32 -0.67 -19.02
C ASP A 92 -5.62 -1.89 -18.42
N THR A 93 -4.47 -2.29 -18.99
CA THR A 93 -3.70 -3.45 -18.53
C THR A 93 -3.13 -3.19 -17.15
N SER A 94 -2.52 -2.02 -16.98
CA SER A 94 -1.92 -1.57 -15.73
C SER A 94 -2.96 -1.33 -14.63
N ALA A 95 -4.11 -0.76 -14.99
CA ALA A 95 -5.25 -0.58 -14.09
C ALA A 95 -5.77 -1.95 -13.59
N SER A 96 -5.98 -2.90 -14.50
CA SER A 96 -6.46 -4.25 -14.17
C SER A 96 -5.47 -5.00 -13.29
N ILE A 97 -4.16 -4.94 -13.59
CA ILE A 97 -3.14 -5.58 -12.76
C ILE A 97 -3.17 -5.02 -11.33
N ASN A 98 -3.19 -3.69 -11.18
CA ASN A 98 -3.24 -3.05 -9.86
C ASN A 98 -4.51 -3.43 -9.10
N PHE A 99 -5.65 -3.46 -9.80
CA PHE A 99 -6.92 -3.83 -9.22
C PHE A 99 -6.92 -5.28 -8.70
N LEU A 100 -6.52 -6.25 -9.52
CA LEU A 100 -6.50 -7.65 -9.13
C LEU A 100 -5.52 -7.91 -7.98
N THR A 101 -4.40 -7.16 -7.87
CA THR A 101 -3.47 -7.29 -6.74
C THR A 101 -4.04 -6.83 -5.39
N ARG A 102 -5.22 -6.18 -5.36
CA ARG A 102 -5.92 -5.86 -4.10
C ARG A 102 -6.53 -7.11 -3.48
N VAL A 103 -6.88 -8.12 -4.28
CA VAL A 103 -7.42 -9.38 -3.78
C VAL A 103 -6.30 -10.15 -3.08
N THR A 104 -6.51 -10.49 -1.81
CA THR A 104 -5.49 -11.22 -1.04
C THR A 104 -5.18 -12.58 -1.67
N GLY A 105 -3.90 -12.89 -1.80
CA GLY A 105 -3.40 -14.06 -2.53
C GLY A 105 -3.16 -13.86 -4.02
N ILE A 106 -3.55 -12.71 -4.61
CA ILE A 106 -3.19 -12.36 -5.99
C ILE A 106 -1.98 -11.41 -5.98
N GLY A 107 -0.82 -11.95 -6.33
CA GLY A 107 0.40 -11.15 -6.53
C GLY A 107 0.52 -10.60 -7.95
N PRO A 108 1.49 -9.69 -8.22
CA PRO A 108 1.67 -9.09 -9.54
C PRO A 108 1.98 -10.05 -10.69
N ALA A 109 2.48 -11.24 -10.38
CA ALA A 109 2.70 -12.28 -11.39
C ALA A 109 1.39 -12.96 -11.78
N ALA A 110 0.55 -13.30 -10.79
CA ALA A 110 -0.76 -13.90 -11.01
C ALA A 110 -1.73 -12.90 -11.67
N ALA A 111 -1.74 -11.65 -11.22
CA ALA A 111 -2.56 -10.59 -11.80
C ALA A 111 -2.28 -10.40 -13.30
N ARG A 112 -1.02 -10.43 -13.73
CA ARG A 112 -0.66 -10.36 -15.15
C ARG A 112 -1.23 -11.54 -15.96
N LYS A 113 -1.04 -12.77 -15.46
CA LYS A 113 -1.57 -13.96 -16.12
C LYS A 113 -3.08 -13.87 -16.30
N PHE A 114 -3.80 -13.43 -15.26
CA PHE A 114 -5.24 -13.22 -15.35
C PHE A 114 -5.61 -12.17 -16.40
N VAL A 115 -4.91 -11.03 -16.45
CA VAL A 115 -5.18 -9.99 -17.46
C VAL A 115 -4.86 -10.46 -18.88
N GLU A 116 -3.79 -11.24 -19.07
CA GLU A 116 -3.46 -11.89 -20.35
C GLU A 116 -4.54 -12.90 -20.79
N GLU A 117 -5.16 -13.58 -19.82
CA GLU A 117 -6.32 -14.46 -20.04
C GLU A 117 -7.65 -13.70 -20.17
N GLY A 118 -7.64 -12.36 -20.16
CA GLY A 118 -8.82 -11.52 -20.30
C GLY A 118 -9.63 -11.29 -19.02
N ILE A 119 -9.15 -11.77 -17.87
CA ILE A 119 -9.78 -11.56 -16.55
C ILE A 119 -9.33 -10.19 -16.02
N LYS A 120 -10.24 -9.22 -15.98
CA LYS A 120 -9.94 -7.85 -15.57
C LYS A 120 -10.75 -7.36 -14.37
N THR A 121 -11.90 -7.97 -14.10
CA THR A 121 -12.86 -7.55 -13.06
C THR A 121 -13.01 -8.59 -11.93
N LEU A 122 -13.68 -8.20 -10.83
CA LEU A 122 -14.02 -9.14 -9.76
C LEU A 122 -15.05 -10.17 -10.26
N GLU A 123 -15.97 -9.76 -11.12
CA GLU A 123 -16.94 -10.64 -11.76
C GLU A 123 -16.26 -11.69 -12.62
N ASP A 124 -15.23 -11.31 -13.37
CA ASP A 124 -14.42 -12.26 -14.15
C ASP A 124 -13.71 -13.27 -13.25
N LEU A 125 -13.17 -12.82 -12.11
CA LEU A 125 -12.58 -13.71 -11.11
C LEU A 125 -13.61 -14.68 -10.52
N ARG A 126 -14.82 -14.19 -10.21
CA ARG A 126 -15.94 -15.02 -9.69
C ARG A 126 -16.39 -16.07 -10.71
N ARG A 127 -16.46 -15.70 -12.00
CA ARG A 127 -16.77 -16.64 -13.09
C ARG A 127 -15.69 -17.69 -13.30
N ASN A 128 -14.44 -17.36 -12.98
CA ASN A 128 -13.27 -18.22 -13.15
C ASN A 128 -12.73 -18.78 -11.82
N GLU A 129 -13.59 -18.99 -10.81
CA GLU A 129 -13.17 -19.47 -9.48
C GLU A 129 -12.37 -20.79 -9.50
N HIS A 130 -12.61 -21.64 -10.50
CA HIS A 130 -11.88 -22.90 -10.69
C HIS A 130 -10.38 -22.70 -10.94
N LYS A 131 -9.97 -21.55 -11.49
CA LYS A 131 -8.55 -21.18 -11.71
C LYS A 131 -7.89 -20.63 -10.45
N LEU A 132 -8.67 -20.30 -9.42
CA LEU A 132 -8.18 -19.69 -8.20
C LEU A 132 -7.73 -20.76 -7.20
N THR A 133 -6.61 -20.48 -6.52
CA THR A 133 -6.17 -21.25 -5.35
C THR A 133 -7.14 -21.08 -4.19
N HIS A 134 -7.11 -22.00 -3.22
CA HIS A 134 -7.96 -21.93 -2.03
C HIS A 134 -7.86 -20.57 -1.32
N HIS A 135 -6.64 -20.05 -1.15
CA HIS A 135 -6.41 -18.73 -0.53
C HIS A 135 -6.99 -17.57 -1.36
N GLN A 136 -6.87 -17.61 -2.69
CA GLN A 136 -7.43 -16.58 -3.58
C GLN A 136 -8.96 -16.58 -3.56
N ARG A 137 -9.61 -17.75 -3.43
CA ARG A 137 -11.07 -17.83 -3.29
C ARG A 137 -11.54 -17.19 -1.98
N ILE A 138 -10.83 -17.42 -0.87
CA ILE A 138 -11.10 -16.73 0.40
C ILE A 138 -10.93 -15.22 0.21
N GLY A 139 -9.86 -14.81 -0.48
CA GLY A 139 -9.59 -13.40 -0.75
C GLY A 139 -10.65 -12.71 -1.59
N LEU A 140 -11.22 -13.42 -2.56
CA LEU A 140 -12.33 -12.94 -3.39
C LEU A 140 -13.64 -12.90 -2.61
N LYS A 141 -13.90 -13.90 -1.76
CA LYS A 141 -15.11 -14.00 -0.95
C LYS A 141 -15.24 -12.86 0.07
N TYR A 142 -14.14 -12.53 0.75
CA TYR A 142 -14.11 -11.48 1.78
C TYR A 142 -13.45 -10.19 1.30
N PHE A 143 -13.43 -9.95 -0.02
CA PHE A 143 -12.75 -8.81 -0.62
C PHE A 143 -13.18 -7.48 0.02
N GLU A 144 -14.49 -7.23 0.08
CA GLU A 144 -15.06 -5.99 0.62
C GLU A 144 -14.73 -5.78 2.10
N ASP A 145 -14.67 -6.86 2.88
CA ASP A 145 -14.30 -6.77 4.29
C ASP A 145 -12.80 -6.51 4.48
N PHE A 146 -11.96 -7.09 3.62
CA PHE A 146 -10.53 -6.81 3.64
C PHE A 146 -10.18 -5.39 3.15
N GLU A 147 -11.06 -4.74 2.40
CA GLU A 147 -10.88 -3.34 2.00
C GLU A 147 -11.12 -2.37 3.16
N LYS A 148 -11.92 -2.77 4.15
CA LYS A 148 -12.24 -1.93 5.31
C LYS A 148 -11.03 -1.80 6.21
N ARG A 149 -10.80 -0.57 6.69
CA ARG A 149 -9.78 -0.31 7.70
C ARG A 149 -10.22 -0.88 9.04
N ILE A 150 -9.39 -1.73 9.65
CA ILE A 150 -9.66 -2.29 10.99
C ILE A 150 -9.41 -1.18 12.03
N PRO A 151 -10.45 -0.75 12.78
CA PRO A 151 -10.30 0.22 13.85
C PRO A 151 -9.45 -0.32 15.00
N ARG A 152 -8.87 0.60 15.77
CA ARG A 152 -8.07 0.21 16.95
C ARG A 152 -8.89 -0.49 18.03
N GLU A 153 -10.17 -0.15 18.15
CA GLU A 153 -11.10 -0.77 19.11
C GLU A 153 -11.30 -2.26 18.82
N GLU A 154 -11.59 -2.60 17.56
CA GLU A 154 -11.70 -3.98 17.09
C GLU A 154 -10.41 -4.76 17.36
N MET A 155 -9.25 -4.13 17.17
CA MET A 155 -7.95 -4.73 17.49
C MET A 155 -7.76 -5.06 18.97
N LEU A 156 -8.28 -4.22 19.87
CA LEU A 156 -8.22 -4.46 21.31
C LEU A 156 -9.11 -5.63 21.70
N GLN A 157 -10.30 -5.74 21.11
CA GLN A 157 -11.20 -6.87 21.32
C GLN A 157 -10.58 -8.18 20.83
N MET A 158 -10.01 -8.19 19.63
CA MET A 158 -9.28 -9.35 19.10
C MET A 158 -8.08 -9.73 19.98
N GLN A 159 -7.34 -8.73 20.48
CA GLN A 159 -6.23 -8.96 21.40
C GLN A 159 -6.71 -9.68 22.66
N GLU A 160 -7.81 -9.24 23.27
CA GLU A 160 -8.33 -9.85 24.49
C GLU A 160 -8.70 -11.32 24.29
N ILE A 161 -9.39 -11.64 23.19
CA ILE A 161 -9.77 -13.01 22.83
C ILE A 161 -8.53 -13.89 22.72
N VAL A 162 -7.52 -13.46 21.94
CA VAL A 162 -6.30 -14.24 21.73
C VAL A 162 -5.51 -14.41 23.03
N LEU A 163 -5.34 -13.34 23.81
CA LEU A 163 -4.61 -13.41 25.08
C LEU A 163 -5.32 -14.32 26.10
N ARG A 164 -6.65 -14.34 26.09
CA ARG A 164 -7.44 -15.24 26.94
C ARG A 164 -7.19 -16.70 26.58
N GLU A 165 -7.21 -17.04 25.30
CA GLU A 165 -6.94 -18.42 24.85
C GLU A 165 -5.49 -18.84 25.09
N VAL A 166 -4.52 -17.93 24.92
CA VAL A 166 -3.10 -18.20 25.22
C VAL A 166 -2.91 -18.50 26.71
N LYS A 167 -3.54 -17.73 27.61
CA LYS A 167 -3.47 -17.97 29.06
C LYS A 167 -4.07 -19.30 29.50
N LYS A 168 -5.10 -19.79 28.79
CA LYS A 168 -5.67 -21.13 29.06
C LYS A 168 -4.73 -22.25 28.66
N LEU A 169 -3.90 -22.02 27.65
CA LEU A 169 -2.95 -23.01 27.15
C LEU A 169 -1.74 -23.13 28.08
N ASP A 170 -1.14 -21.99 28.44
CA ASP A 170 -0.01 -21.92 29.37
C ASP A 170 0.06 -20.52 30.03
N PRO A 171 0.02 -20.42 31.37
CA PRO A 171 0.17 -19.16 32.09
C PRO A 171 1.51 -18.45 31.87
N ASP A 172 2.57 -19.17 31.50
CA ASP A 172 3.93 -18.62 31.32
C ASP A 172 4.12 -17.99 29.93
N TYR A 173 3.16 -18.16 29.02
CA TYR A 173 3.25 -17.57 27.68
C TYR A 173 3.00 -16.07 27.65
N ILE A 174 3.94 -15.36 27.04
CA ILE A 174 3.85 -13.92 26.77
C ILE A 174 3.47 -13.70 25.30
N ALA A 175 2.22 -13.33 25.07
CA ALA A 175 1.74 -12.90 23.76
C ALA A 175 1.66 -11.36 23.69
N THR A 176 2.09 -10.79 22.56
CA THR A 176 2.07 -9.33 22.34
C THR A 176 1.63 -9.00 20.92
N VAL A 177 0.66 -8.10 20.78
CA VAL A 177 0.21 -7.62 19.48
C VAL A 177 1.30 -6.78 18.83
N CYS A 178 1.77 -7.23 17.67
CA CYS A 178 2.84 -6.60 16.92
C CYS A 178 2.31 -5.70 15.78
N GLY A 179 3.19 -5.33 14.84
CA GLY A 179 2.78 -4.61 13.64
C GLY A 179 2.52 -3.11 13.86
N SER A 180 1.62 -2.54 13.06
CA SER A 180 1.27 -1.10 13.11
C SER A 180 0.55 -0.71 14.39
N PHE A 181 -0.15 -1.64 15.02
CA PHE A 181 -0.80 -1.44 16.31
C PHE A 181 0.24 -1.07 17.39
N ARG A 182 1.33 -1.86 17.50
CA ARG A 182 2.49 -1.55 18.36
C ARG A 182 3.17 -0.22 18.01
N ARG A 183 3.08 0.23 16.76
CA ARG A 183 3.63 1.52 16.31
C ARG A 183 2.69 2.70 16.54
N GLY A 184 1.51 2.50 17.16
CA GLY A 184 0.58 3.57 17.52
C GLY A 184 -0.27 4.12 16.37
N ARG A 185 -0.49 3.37 15.29
CA ARG A 185 -1.44 3.80 14.24
C ARG A 185 -2.89 3.60 14.68
N CYS A 186 -3.75 4.56 14.33
CA CYS A 186 -5.19 4.52 14.67
C CYS A 186 -5.99 3.47 13.90
N SER A 187 -5.53 3.06 12.71
CA SER A 187 -6.16 1.99 11.92
C SER A 187 -5.14 1.20 11.10
N ARG A 188 -5.53 -0.02 10.70
CA ARG A 188 -4.77 -0.89 9.78
C ARG A 188 -5.56 -1.14 8.51
N GLY A 189 -4.88 -1.58 7.47
CA GLY A 189 -5.45 -2.31 6.34
C GLY A 189 -4.30 -2.70 5.46
#